data_AF-A0A4R4JKQ2-F1
#
_entry.id   AF-A0A4R4JKQ2-F1
#
_cell.length_a   1.000
_cell.length_b   1.000
_cell.length_c   1.000
_cell.angle_alpha   90.00
_cell.angle_beta   90.00
_cell.angle_gamma   90.00
#
_symmetry.space_group_name_H-M   'P 1'
#
loop_
_entity.id
_entity.type
_entity.pdbx_description
1 polymer ?
#
loop_
_entity_poly.entity_id
_entity_poly.type
_entity_poly.pdbx_seq_one_letter_code
_entity_poly.pdbx_strand_id
1 'polypeptide(L)'
;MSLDNSSDNSPWSSYDPNTVIYYKILNGNYNTLNNVKVRLEGASDKTLVLEKGQSFVLNFVKASDGSYYFKYSGAKVQQVDFNDGGSGDDLTFPGYSSNPSSSTVVTYNSGDILGNIYDVLQLRTHEYINKFDDVDGVDGGPAAKFTQSVQGNTLVLQIDYK
;
A
#
# COMPACT_ATOMS: atom_id res chain seq x y z
N MET A 1 22.31 -38.23 -0.95
CA MET A 1 21.73 -37.28 -1.93
C MET A 1 21.40 -36.03 -1.15
N SER A 2 22.16 -34.96 -1.35
CA SER A 2 21.87 -33.67 -0.74
C SER A 2 20.72 -33.06 -1.55
N LEU A 3 19.56 -32.90 -0.92
CA LEU A 3 18.49 -32.11 -1.50
C LEU A 3 18.85 -30.65 -1.28
N ASP A 4 19.05 -29.97 -2.41
CA ASP A 4 19.16 -28.52 -2.52
C ASP A 4 17.93 -27.89 -1.85
N ASN A 5 18.16 -27.15 -0.77
CA ASN A 5 17.13 -26.47 0.00
C ASN A 5 17.20 -24.97 -0.35
N SER A 6 16.91 -24.63 -1.60
CA SER A 6 16.68 -23.24 -2.00
C SER A 6 15.23 -22.84 -1.67
N SER A 7 14.97 -22.61 -0.38
CA SER A 7 13.71 -22.05 0.12
C SER A 7 13.62 -20.53 -0.08
N ASP A 8 13.86 -20.04 -1.30
CA ASP A 8 13.78 -18.62 -1.66
C ASP A 8 12.46 -18.28 -2.40
N ASN A 9 11.35 -18.89 -1.98
CA ASN A 9 10.00 -18.52 -2.44
C ASN A 9 9.26 -17.67 -1.39
N SER A 10 9.98 -16.80 -0.68
CA SER A 10 9.32 -15.78 0.13
C SER A 10 8.55 -14.84 -0.81
N PRO A 11 7.25 -14.59 -0.59
CA PRO A 11 6.51 -13.61 -1.38
C PRO A 11 7.01 -12.18 -1.13
N TRP A 12 7.91 -12.00 -0.16
CA TRP A 12 8.52 -10.74 0.21
C TRP A 12 9.82 -10.47 -0.54
N SER A 13 10.06 -9.21 -0.86
CA SER A 13 11.33 -8.72 -1.35
C SER A 13 11.79 -7.52 -0.53
N SER A 14 13.10 -7.34 -0.44
CA SER A 14 13.68 -6.23 0.33
C SER A 14 13.89 -4.99 -0.54
N TYR A 15 13.89 -3.82 0.10
CA TYR A 15 14.29 -2.56 -0.51
C TYR A 15 15.37 -1.88 0.33
N ASP A 16 16.20 -1.04 -0.29
CA ASP A 16 17.17 -0.23 0.45
C ASP A 16 16.49 1.03 1.00
N PRO A 17 16.37 1.18 2.33
CA PRO A 17 15.72 2.34 2.94
C PRO A 17 16.52 3.64 2.80
N ASN A 18 17.79 3.59 2.39
CA ASN A 18 18.57 4.80 2.11
C ASN A 18 18.32 5.32 0.69
N THR A 19 17.83 4.47 -0.20
CA THR A 19 17.56 4.80 -1.60
C THR A 19 16.06 5.04 -1.84
N VAL A 20 15.19 4.18 -1.30
CA VAL A 20 13.75 4.29 -1.48
C VAL A 20 13.18 5.29 -0.48
N ILE A 21 12.74 6.45 -0.99
CA ILE A 21 12.19 7.55 -0.21
C ILE A 21 10.75 7.90 -0.62
N TYR A 22 10.22 7.24 -1.65
CA TYR A 22 8.87 7.45 -2.14
C TYR A 22 8.08 6.15 -2.20
N TYR A 23 6.78 6.23 -1.92
CA TYR A 23 5.82 5.17 -2.18
C TYR A 23 4.76 5.67 -3.16
N LYS A 24 4.72 5.09 -4.36
CA LYS A 24 3.83 5.49 -5.44
C LYS A 24 2.69 4.50 -5.54
N ILE A 25 1.47 5.00 -5.55
CA ILE A 25 0.28 4.23 -5.89
C ILE A 25 -0.06 4.54 -7.35
N LEU A 26 0.00 3.52 -8.20
CA LEU A 26 -0.20 3.60 -9.64
C LEU A 26 -1.45 2.80 -10.03
N ASN A 27 -2.41 3.45 -10.65
CA ASN A 27 -3.43 2.74 -11.41
C ASN A 27 -2.80 2.25 -12.71
N GLY A 28 -2.48 0.96 -12.80
CA GLY A 28 -1.93 0.38 -14.03
C GLY A 28 -3.02 0.27 -15.10
N ASN A 29 -4.11 -0.43 -14.78
CA ASN A 29 -5.22 -0.67 -15.71
C ASN A 29 -6.54 -1.06 -15.01
N TYR A 30 -6.85 -0.46 -13.87
CA TYR A 30 -8.09 -0.72 -13.12
C TYR A 30 -9.14 0.38 -13.35
N ASN A 31 -10.42 0.01 -13.42
CA ASN A 31 -11.48 0.90 -13.97
C ASN A 31 -12.16 1.80 -12.92
N THR A 32 -12.22 1.40 -11.66
CA THR A 32 -13.10 2.02 -10.66
C THR A 32 -12.38 2.93 -9.66
N LEU A 33 -11.10 3.27 -9.86
CA LEU A 33 -10.35 4.18 -8.95
C LEU A 33 -10.71 5.66 -9.16
N ASN A 34 -11.99 6.00 -9.14
CA ASN A 34 -12.49 7.34 -9.44
C ASN A 34 -12.73 8.20 -8.20
N ASN A 35 -12.62 7.63 -7.00
CA ASN A 35 -12.91 8.33 -5.75
C ASN A 35 -11.94 7.93 -4.62
N VAL A 36 -10.65 7.89 -4.95
CA VAL A 36 -9.60 7.49 -3.99
C VAL A 36 -9.40 8.60 -2.97
N LYS A 37 -9.66 8.31 -1.68
CA LYS A 37 -9.49 9.26 -0.58
C LYS A 37 -8.15 9.03 0.11
N VAL A 38 -7.31 10.05 0.12
CA VAL A 38 -6.12 10.08 0.97
C VAL A 38 -6.52 10.75 2.28
N ARG A 39 -6.62 9.94 3.34
CA ARG A 39 -6.98 10.39 4.70
C ARG A 39 -5.77 10.97 5.41
N LEU A 40 -5.89 12.18 5.92
CA LEU A 40 -4.76 12.97 6.43
C LEU A 40 -4.93 13.32 7.91
N GLU A 41 -3.89 13.11 8.70
CA GLU A 41 -3.88 13.51 10.10
C GLU A 41 -3.85 15.05 10.21
N GLY A 42 -4.85 15.60 10.89
CA GLY A 42 -4.92 17.04 11.19
C GLY A 42 -5.12 17.94 9.97
N ALA A 43 -5.50 17.39 8.82
CA ALA A 43 -5.75 18.12 7.58
C ALA A 43 -7.00 17.59 6.87
N SER A 44 -7.53 18.37 5.92
CA SER A 44 -8.64 17.90 5.09
C SER A 44 -8.17 16.81 4.13
N ASP A 45 -8.94 15.72 4.10
CA ASP A 45 -8.76 14.62 3.16
C ASP A 45 -8.69 15.09 1.71
N LYS A 46 -7.99 14.32 0.87
CA LYS A 46 -7.87 14.58 -0.56
C LYS A 46 -8.56 13.48 -1.34
N THR A 47 -9.50 13.85 -2.20
CA THR A 47 -10.12 12.94 -3.16
C THR A 47 -9.39 13.03 -4.50
N LEU A 48 -9.04 11.89 -5.05
CA LEU A 48 -8.33 11.73 -6.31
C LEU A 48 -9.15 10.86 -7.26
N VAL A 49 -9.21 11.28 -8.53
CA VAL A 49 -9.55 10.40 -9.65
C VAL A 49 -8.23 9.87 -10.18
N LEU A 50 -8.04 8.55 -10.19
CA LEU A 50 -6.86 7.92 -10.76
C LEU A 50 -7.28 7.19 -12.03
N GLU A 51 -7.17 7.86 -13.17
CA GLU A 51 -7.36 7.21 -14.46
C GLU A 51 -6.23 6.20 -14.72
N LYS A 52 -6.43 5.31 -15.71
CA LYS A 52 -5.41 4.33 -16.09
C LYS A 52 -4.08 5.00 -16.46
N GLY A 53 -2.99 4.47 -15.92
CA GLY A 53 -1.65 5.02 -16.04
C GLY A 53 -1.35 6.19 -15.11
N GLN A 54 -2.33 6.72 -14.36
CA GLN A 54 -2.11 7.81 -13.41
C GLN A 54 -1.65 7.29 -12.05
N SER A 55 -0.93 8.14 -11.34
CA SER A 55 -0.40 7.81 -10.01
C SER A 55 -0.34 9.04 -9.12
N PHE A 56 -0.23 8.78 -7.82
CA PHE A 56 0.19 9.76 -6.84
C PHE A 56 1.31 9.19 -5.98
N VAL A 57 2.05 10.07 -5.32
CA VAL A 57 3.27 9.71 -4.59
C VAL A 57 3.18 10.18 -3.15
N LEU A 58 3.51 9.27 -2.25
CA LEU A 58 3.69 9.49 -0.83
C LEU A 58 5.17 9.59 -0.51
N ASN A 59 5.53 10.50 0.39
CA ASN A 59 6.90 10.66 0.87
C ASN A 59 7.11 9.75 2.07
N PHE A 60 8.13 8.89 2.02
CA PHE A 60 8.57 8.09 3.15
C PHE A 60 9.28 8.98 4.16
N VAL A 61 8.92 8.89 5.43
CA VAL A 61 9.61 9.63 6.49
C VAL A 61 9.91 8.73 7.67
N LYS A 62 11.18 8.72 8.06
CA LYS A 62 11.64 8.19 9.35
C LYS A 62 11.77 9.36 10.33
N ALA A 63 10.96 9.35 11.36
CA ALA A 63 10.99 10.35 12.43
C ALA A 63 12.25 10.18 13.30
N SER A 64 12.60 11.23 14.04
CA SER A 64 13.74 11.21 14.96
C SER A 64 13.58 10.23 16.12
N ASP A 65 12.34 9.91 16.50
CA ASP A 65 12.01 8.90 17.52
C ASP A 65 12.08 7.45 16.97
N GLY A 66 12.46 7.28 15.70
CA GLY A 66 12.56 5.99 15.03
C GLY A 66 11.23 5.45 14.50
N SER A 67 10.12 6.17 14.66
CA SER A 67 8.85 5.83 14.01
C SER A 67 8.89 6.12 12.51
N TYR A 68 7.99 5.48 11.78
CA TYR A 68 7.88 5.63 10.34
C TYR A 68 6.49 6.14 9.98
N TYR A 69 6.41 7.03 8.99
CA TYR A 69 5.15 7.50 8.46
C TYR A 69 5.28 7.97 7.02
N PHE A 70 4.14 8.24 6.39
CA PHE A 70 4.06 8.73 5.03
C PHE A 70 3.47 10.13 4.99
N LYS A 71 3.90 10.97 4.04
CA LYS A 71 3.35 12.31 3.82
C LYS A 71 2.77 12.49 2.43
N TYR A 72 1.61 13.13 2.39
CA TYR A 72 0.98 13.63 1.17
C TYR A 72 0.57 15.08 1.38
N SER A 73 0.91 15.96 0.44
CA SER A 73 0.63 17.40 0.53
C SER A 73 1.02 18.04 1.89
N GLY A 74 2.11 17.58 2.50
CA GLY A 74 2.64 18.10 3.77
C GLY A 74 2.06 17.49 5.05
N ALA A 75 0.94 16.77 4.98
CA ALA A 75 0.30 16.12 6.12
C ALA A 75 0.62 14.62 6.18
N LYS A 76 0.55 14.03 7.37
CA LYS A 76 0.77 12.59 7.57
C LYS A 76 -0.42 11.82 7.01
N VAL A 77 -0.14 10.77 6.24
CA VAL A 77 -1.16 9.86 5.69
C VAL A 77 -1.55 8.86 6.77
N GLN A 78 -2.85 8.71 6.98
CA GLN A 78 -3.44 7.71 7.86
C GLN A 78 -3.92 6.49 7.06
N GLN A 79 -4.56 6.74 5.93
CA GLN A 79 -5.16 5.73 5.08
C GLN A 79 -5.19 6.23 3.62
N VAL A 80 -5.07 5.31 2.67
CA VAL A 80 -5.54 5.50 1.29
C VAL A 80 -6.74 4.56 1.13
N ASP A 81 -7.90 5.17 0.97
CA ASP A 81 -9.21 4.54 0.92
C ASP A 81 -9.65 4.50 -0.54
N PHE A 82 -9.70 3.30 -1.11
CA PHE A 82 -10.06 3.11 -2.51
C PHE A 82 -11.57 2.96 -2.72
N ASN A 83 -12.39 2.92 -1.66
CA ASN A 83 -13.82 2.55 -1.67
C ASN A 83 -14.72 3.62 -1.01
N ASP A 84 -14.39 4.90 -1.20
CA ASP A 84 -15.20 6.04 -0.78
C ASP A 84 -15.63 6.06 0.71
N GLY A 85 -14.92 5.36 1.60
CA GLY A 85 -15.25 5.24 3.03
C GLY A 85 -16.02 3.98 3.42
N GLY A 86 -16.06 2.97 2.55
CA GLY A 86 -16.36 1.59 2.91
C GLY A 86 -15.36 1.01 3.91
N SER A 87 -15.68 -0.14 4.51
CA SER A 87 -14.82 -0.81 5.50
C SER A 87 -13.74 -1.71 4.86
N GLY A 88 -13.39 -1.46 3.60
CA GLY A 88 -12.59 -2.35 2.75
C GLY A 88 -11.90 -1.57 1.63
N ASP A 89 -11.03 -2.25 0.89
CA ASP A 89 -10.12 -1.69 -0.11
C ASP A 89 -9.23 -0.56 0.44
N ASP A 90 -8.69 -0.76 1.62
CA ASP A 90 -7.97 0.28 2.34
C ASP A 90 -6.50 -0.07 2.52
N LEU A 91 -5.61 0.82 2.07
CA LEU A 91 -4.25 0.85 2.60
C LEU A 91 -4.21 1.65 3.89
N THR A 92 -3.91 0.98 4.99
CA THR A 92 -3.79 1.61 6.30
C THR A 92 -2.32 1.78 6.68
N PHE A 93 -1.93 2.98 7.08
CA PHE A 93 -0.53 3.37 7.29
C PHE A 93 -0.13 3.33 8.77
N PRO A 94 1.18 3.22 9.07
CA PRO A 94 1.62 3.12 10.45
C PRO A 94 1.32 4.37 11.27
N GLY A 95 0.93 4.14 12.52
CA GLY A 95 0.54 5.18 13.46
C GLY A 95 -0.89 5.69 13.28
N TYR A 96 -1.70 5.09 12.40
CA TYR A 96 -3.15 5.23 12.43
C TYR A 96 -3.75 4.19 13.40
N SER A 97 -4.72 4.59 14.23
CA SER A 97 -5.25 3.76 15.33
C SER A 97 -5.98 2.51 14.88
N SER A 98 -6.53 2.50 13.66
CA SER A 98 -7.19 1.32 13.09
C SER A 98 -6.24 0.37 12.38
N ASN A 99 -4.93 0.67 12.35
CA ASN A 99 -3.95 -0.26 11.82
C ASN A 99 -3.76 -1.42 12.81
N PRO A 100 -4.17 -2.66 12.46
CA PRO A 100 -3.99 -3.80 13.36
C PRO A 100 -2.51 -4.15 13.56
N SER A 101 -1.65 -3.75 12.62
CA SER A 101 -0.23 -4.12 12.54
C SER A 101 0.70 -2.95 12.89
N SER A 102 0.65 -2.44 14.14
CA SER A 102 1.72 -1.61 14.75
C SER A 102 2.18 -0.32 14.02
N SER A 103 3.25 0.30 14.53
CA SER A 103 3.85 1.55 14.02
C SER A 103 4.83 1.38 12.86
N THR A 104 4.96 0.18 12.30
CA THR A 104 5.95 -0.09 11.23
C THR A 104 5.41 -0.83 10.02
N VAL A 105 4.09 -1.00 9.87
CA VAL A 105 3.52 -1.78 8.78
C VAL A 105 2.46 -0.99 8.03
N VAL A 106 2.50 -1.05 6.70
CA VAL A 106 1.34 -0.71 5.87
C VAL A 106 0.55 -1.98 5.63
N THR A 107 -0.73 -1.94 5.92
CA THR A 107 -1.67 -3.05 5.70
C THR A 107 -2.62 -2.73 4.57
N TYR A 108 -3.08 -3.75 3.86
CA TYR A 108 -4.20 -3.68 2.93
C TYR A 108 -5.36 -4.49 3.50
N ASN A 109 -6.51 -3.87 3.66
CA ASN A 109 -7.76 -4.55 4.02
C ASN A 109 -8.58 -4.73 2.73
N SER A 110 -8.77 -5.97 2.27
CA SER A 110 -9.59 -6.21 1.07
C SER A 110 -11.08 -6.01 1.32
N GLY A 111 -11.54 -6.04 2.57
CA GLY A 111 -12.97 -5.93 2.85
C GLY A 111 -13.79 -7.14 2.37
N ASP A 112 -13.14 -8.21 1.91
CA ASP A 112 -13.81 -9.42 1.46
C ASP A 112 -14.64 -10.08 2.58
N ILE A 113 -15.52 -11.02 2.21
CA ILE A 113 -16.38 -11.75 3.16
C ILE A 113 -15.57 -12.39 4.31
N LEU A 114 -14.28 -12.66 4.11
CA LEU A 114 -13.39 -13.25 5.09
C LEU A 114 -12.65 -12.20 5.95
N GLY A 115 -12.73 -10.91 5.59
CA GLY A 115 -12.11 -9.79 6.29
C GLY A 115 -10.59 -9.82 6.22
N ASN A 116 -10.02 -10.22 5.09
CA ASN A 116 -8.58 -10.40 5.00
C ASN A 116 -7.83 -9.07 5.10
N ILE A 117 -6.87 -9.04 6.03
CA ILE A 117 -5.91 -7.95 6.16
C ILE A 117 -4.52 -8.50 5.85
N TYR A 118 -3.85 -7.89 4.88
CA TYR A 118 -2.53 -8.25 4.43
C TYR A 118 -1.52 -7.22 4.91
N ASP A 119 -0.44 -7.65 5.56
CA ASP A 119 0.75 -6.82 5.65
C ASP A 119 1.34 -6.71 4.24
N VAL A 120 1.50 -5.49 3.72
CA VAL A 120 1.98 -5.28 2.34
C VAL A 120 3.34 -4.60 2.28
N LEU A 121 3.72 -3.86 3.33
CA LEU A 121 5.01 -3.19 3.43
C LEU A 121 5.46 -3.10 4.89
N GLN A 122 6.62 -3.66 5.18
CA GLN A 122 7.28 -3.72 6.47
C GLN A 122 8.44 -2.72 6.54
N LEU A 123 8.25 -1.63 7.29
CA LEU A 123 9.17 -0.49 7.32
C LEU A 123 10.39 -0.72 8.22
N ARG A 124 10.28 -1.64 9.18
CA ARG A 124 11.38 -2.00 10.09
C ARG A 124 12.35 -2.98 9.45
N THR A 125 11.84 -3.99 8.76
CA THR A 125 12.66 -5.00 8.05
C THR A 125 13.02 -4.57 6.64
N HIS A 126 12.37 -3.50 6.13
CA HIS A 126 12.54 -2.95 4.80
C HIS A 126 12.16 -3.97 3.72
N GLU A 127 10.99 -4.58 3.89
CA GLU A 127 10.46 -5.63 3.01
C GLU A 127 9.07 -5.24 2.50
N TYR A 128 8.70 -5.70 1.31
CA TYR A 128 7.38 -5.53 0.73
C TYR A 128 6.92 -6.85 0.10
N ILE A 129 5.61 -7.10 0.12
CA ILE A 129 5.06 -8.26 -0.59
C ILE A 129 5.01 -7.97 -2.09
N ASN A 130 5.55 -8.87 -2.90
CA ASN A 130 5.68 -8.66 -4.35
C ASN A 130 4.33 -8.57 -5.06
N LYS A 131 3.35 -9.34 -4.59
CA LYS A 131 2.00 -9.38 -5.14
C LYS A 131 0.99 -9.86 -4.12
N PHE A 132 -0.22 -9.36 -4.21
CA PHE A 132 -1.40 -9.83 -3.51
C PHE A 132 -2.63 -9.51 -4.37
N ASP A 133 -3.73 -10.19 -4.10
CA ASP A 133 -4.95 -10.05 -4.88
C ASP A 133 -6.08 -9.64 -3.96
N ASP A 134 -6.99 -8.84 -4.52
CA ASP A 134 -8.30 -8.57 -3.96
C ASP A 134 -9.32 -9.31 -4.82
N VAL A 135 -10.03 -10.27 -4.23
CA VAL A 135 -10.78 -11.29 -4.98
C VAL A 135 -12.21 -10.86 -5.29
N ASP A 136 -12.79 -10.00 -4.47
CA ASP A 136 -14.11 -9.40 -4.70
C ASP A 136 -14.01 -8.00 -5.29
N GLY A 137 -12.82 -7.41 -5.30
CA GLY A 137 -12.49 -6.28 -6.14
C GLY A 137 -12.63 -4.94 -5.43
N VAL A 138 -11.91 -3.96 -5.95
CA VAL A 138 -11.83 -2.62 -5.38
C VAL A 138 -13.01 -1.75 -5.81
N ASP A 139 -13.65 -1.07 -4.85
CA ASP A 139 -14.77 -0.13 -5.05
C ASP A 139 -15.98 -0.79 -5.74
N GLY A 140 -16.33 -2.01 -5.31
CA GLY A 140 -17.37 -2.83 -5.94
C GLY A 140 -17.07 -3.21 -7.40
N GLY A 141 -15.82 -3.04 -7.81
CA GLY A 141 -15.30 -3.42 -9.11
C GLY A 141 -14.99 -4.93 -9.22
N PRO A 142 -14.39 -5.36 -10.33
CA PRO A 142 -13.94 -6.73 -10.52
C PRO A 142 -12.70 -7.06 -9.66
N ALA A 143 -12.34 -8.34 -9.52
CA ALA A 143 -11.12 -8.72 -8.83
C ALA A 143 -9.89 -7.89 -9.26
N ALA A 144 -9.11 -7.43 -8.30
CA ALA A 144 -7.94 -6.61 -8.52
C ALA A 144 -6.66 -7.38 -8.20
N LYS A 145 -5.60 -7.09 -8.95
CA LYS A 145 -4.26 -7.58 -8.70
C LYS A 145 -3.37 -6.42 -8.30
N PHE A 146 -2.67 -6.59 -7.19
CA PHE A 146 -1.68 -5.64 -6.69
C PHE A 146 -0.28 -6.20 -6.91
N THR A 147 0.61 -5.40 -7.48
CA THR A 147 2.02 -5.76 -7.67
C THR A 147 2.92 -4.65 -7.14
N GLN A 148 3.95 -5.01 -6.38
CA GLN A 148 4.92 -4.06 -5.87
C GLN A 148 6.30 -4.24 -6.51
N SER A 149 6.99 -3.13 -6.79
CA SER A 149 8.35 -3.14 -7.35
C SER A 149 9.14 -1.88 -6.98
N VAL A 150 10.45 -2.00 -6.84
CA VAL A 150 11.35 -0.85 -6.68
C VAL A 150 11.74 -0.30 -8.05
N GLN A 151 11.54 1.00 -8.25
CA GLN A 151 11.90 1.75 -9.46
C GLN A 151 12.71 2.98 -9.04
N GLY A 152 14.05 2.86 -9.09
CA GLY A 152 14.95 3.89 -8.60
C GLY A 152 14.75 4.16 -7.11
N ASN A 153 14.37 5.38 -6.75
CA ASN A 153 14.12 5.81 -5.37
C ASN A 153 12.66 5.64 -4.91
N THR A 154 11.85 4.90 -5.68
CA THR A 154 10.41 4.76 -5.46
C THR A 154 10.03 3.29 -5.34
N LEU A 155 9.32 2.92 -4.28
CA LEU A 155 8.55 1.67 -4.24
C LEU A 155 7.18 1.95 -4.87
N VAL A 156 6.82 1.17 -5.88
CA VAL A 156 5.58 1.35 -6.64
C VAL A 156 4.63 0.22 -6.30
N LEU A 157 3.43 0.55 -5.83
CA LEU A 157 2.27 -0.33 -5.79
C LEU A 157 1.42 -0.07 -7.04
N GLN A 158 1.37 -1.04 -7.92
CA GLN A 158 0.55 -1.02 -9.13
C GLN A 158 -0.73 -1.83 -8.92
N ILE A 159 -1.86 -1.27 -9.36
CA ILE A 159 -3.19 -1.87 -9.29
C ILE A 159 -3.67 -2.16 -10.72
N ASP A 160 -4.00 -3.41 -11.00
CA ASP A 160 -4.48 -3.88 -12.30
C ASP A 160 -5.78 -4.69 -12.16
N TYR A 161 -6.56 -4.75 -13.23
CA TYR A 161 -7.65 -5.72 -13.36
C TYR A 161 -7.08 -7.15 -13.39
N LYS A 162 -7.73 -8.08 -12.69
CA LYS A 162 -7.35 -9.51 -12.67
C LYS A 162 -8.15 -10.36 -13.65
#